data_AF-A0A2V8JY98-F1
#
_entry.id   AF-A0A2V8JY98-F1
#
_cell.length_a   1.000
_cell.length_b   1.000
_cell.length_c   1.000
_cell.angle_alpha   90.00
_cell.angle_beta   90.00
_cell.angle_gamma   90.00
#
_symmetry.space_group_name_H-M   'P 1'
#
loop_
_entity.id
_entity.type
_entity.pdbx_description
1 polymer ?
#
loop_
_entity_poly.entity_id
_entity_poly.type
_entity_poly.pdbx_seq_one_letter_code
_entity_poly.pdbx_strand_id
1 'polypeptide(L)'
;MIGRLLLLCVIIAGCVNTEYRFERVDGEQPVALGLKFDSMYGVRDGESVRAEARFTGGHDSAKVNIALNLGPPVQFTSGTYVAIIGGRSTEGTVACESLTFLGGQASVPSVGGVFVLKDDGGRTAYRVTMPPTPIKRRLGS
;
A
#
# COMPACT_ATOMS: atom_id res chain seq x y z
N MET A 1 46.66 31.99 -7.06
CA MET A 1 45.76 31.38 -6.06
C MET A 1 44.47 32.18 -6.02
N ILE A 2 43.41 31.71 -6.68
CA ILE A 2 42.05 32.17 -6.40
C ILE A 2 41.21 30.89 -6.25
N GLY A 3 40.78 30.66 -5.02
CA GLY A 3 40.12 29.45 -4.57
C GLY A 3 38.72 29.31 -5.15
N ARG A 4 38.45 28.11 -5.66
CA ARG A 4 37.14 27.58 -6.03
C ARG A 4 36.17 27.68 -4.85
N LEU A 5 34.97 28.18 -5.10
CA LEU A 5 33.78 27.75 -4.36
C LEU A 5 32.64 27.55 -5.37
N LEU A 6 32.64 26.38 -6.01
CA LEU A 6 31.49 25.88 -6.76
C LEU A 6 30.50 25.32 -5.74
N LEU A 7 29.44 26.08 -5.47
CA LEU A 7 28.32 25.63 -4.65
C LEU A 7 27.48 24.66 -5.49
N LEU A 8 27.73 23.36 -5.30
CA LEU A 8 26.93 22.29 -5.90
C LEU A 8 25.62 22.15 -5.11
N CYS A 9 24.53 22.76 -5.59
CA CYS A 9 23.19 22.45 -5.11
C CYS A 9 22.81 21.03 -5.55
N VAL A 10 23.06 20.05 -4.69
CA VAL A 10 22.54 18.69 -4.84
C VAL A 10 21.05 18.73 -4.54
N ILE A 11 20.23 18.85 -5.58
CA ILE A 11 18.78 18.68 -5.48
C ILE A 11 18.54 17.17 -5.35
N ILE A 12 18.33 16.71 -4.11
CA ILE A 12 17.88 15.35 -3.85
C ILE A 12 16.41 15.30 -4.30
N ALA A 13 16.18 14.91 -5.56
CA ALA A 13 14.87 14.55 -6.04
C ALA A 13 14.44 13.28 -5.30
N GLY A 14 13.79 13.44 -4.15
CA GLY A 14 13.04 12.37 -3.54
C GLY A 14 11.90 12.00 -4.49
N CYS A 15 12.09 10.95 -5.28
CA CYS A 15 11.00 10.37 -6.05
C CYS A 15 9.93 9.92 -5.05
N VAL A 16 8.86 10.70 -4.92
CA VAL A 16 7.63 10.20 -4.32
C VAL A 16 7.26 8.99 -5.18
N ASN A 17 7.16 7.80 -4.57
CA ASN A 17 6.87 6.58 -5.33
C ASN A 17 5.42 6.66 -5.81
N THR A 18 5.24 7.11 -7.05
CA THR A 18 3.93 7.36 -7.67
C THR A 18 3.30 6.09 -8.25
N GLU A 19 4.01 4.97 -8.23
CA GLU A 19 3.60 3.75 -8.89
C GLU A 19 3.05 2.71 -7.91
N TYR A 20 1.96 2.07 -8.31
CA TYR A 20 1.50 0.86 -7.65
C TYR A 20 2.45 -0.28 -7.96
N ARG A 21 2.87 -1.01 -6.94
CA ARG A 21 3.75 -2.16 -7.09
C ARG A 21 3.30 -3.29 -6.19
N PHE A 22 3.24 -4.49 -6.76
CA PHE A 22 2.97 -5.73 -6.04
C PHE A 22 4.14 -6.68 -6.31
N GLU A 23 4.89 -7.03 -5.28
CA GLU A 23 6.12 -7.81 -5.39
C GLU A 23 6.01 -9.10 -4.61
N ARG A 24 6.56 -10.18 -5.16
CA ARG A 24 6.89 -11.38 -4.40
C ARG A 24 8.25 -11.19 -3.73
N VAL A 25 8.35 -11.49 -2.44
CA VAL A 25 9.56 -11.23 -1.63
C VAL A 25 9.98 -12.41 -0.76
N ASP A 26 9.43 -13.60 -1.00
CA ASP A 26 9.79 -14.84 -0.31
C ASP A 26 11.04 -15.54 -0.89
N GLY A 27 11.63 -15.00 -1.96
CA GLY A 27 12.88 -15.45 -2.57
C GLY A 27 14.08 -14.55 -2.25
N GLU A 28 15.22 -14.80 -2.88
CA GLU A 28 16.46 -14.04 -2.66
C GLU A 28 16.36 -12.56 -3.08
N GLN A 29 15.56 -12.28 -4.11
CA GLN A 29 15.34 -10.93 -4.63
C GLN A 29 13.84 -10.66 -4.81
N PRO A 30 13.37 -9.43 -4.53
CA PRO A 30 12.02 -9.01 -4.86
C PRO A 30 11.73 -9.14 -6.36
N VAL A 31 10.60 -9.76 -6.70
CA VAL A 31 10.13 -9.90 -8.09
C VAL A 31 8.80 -9.17 -8.24
N ALA A 32 8.77 -8.12 -9.08
CA ALA A 32 7.54 -7.42 -9.40
C ALA A 32 6.58 -8.34 -10.17
N LEU A 33 5.36 -8.48 -9.66
CA LEU A 33 4.29 -9.24 -10.30
C LEU A 33 3.54 -8.35 -11.29
N GLY A 34 2.94 -8.97 -12.31
CA GLY A 34 2.13 -8.29 -13.33
C GLY A 34 0.79 -7.73 -12.84
N LEU A 35 0.55 -7.74 -11.52
CA LEU A 35 -0.66 -7.21 -10.90
C LEU A 35 -0.70 -5.68 -11.01
N LYS A 36 -1.79 -5.17 -11.57
CA LYS A 36 -2.11 -3.74 -11.63
C LYS A 36 -3.14 -3.40 -10.58
N PHE A 37 -3.07 -2.19 -10.05
CA PHE A 37 -4.11 -1.68 -9.17
C PHE A 37 -5.43 -1.53 -9.95
N ASP A 38 -6.49 -2.07 -9.39
CA ASP A 38 -7.84 -2.02 -9.95
C ASP A 38 -8.69 -0.97 -9.23
N SER A 39 -8.83 -1.10 -7.91
CA SER A 39 -9.73 -0.25 -7.14
C SER A 39 -9.40 -0.22 -5.65
N MET A 40 -9.84 0.85 -4.98
CA MET A 40 -9.79 0.96 -3.52
C MET A 40 -11.17 1.40 -3.02
N TYR A 41 -11.75 0.60 -2.13
CA TYR A 41 -13.03 0.86 -1.50
C TYR A 41 -12.89 0.93 0.01
N GLY A 42 -13.77 1.65 0.67
CA GLY A 42 -13.76 1.68 2.13
C GLY A 42 -14.78 2.60 2.74
N VAL A 43 -14.75 2.65 4.07
CA VAL A 43 -15.63 3.46 4.90
C VAL A 43 -14.78 4.10 6.00
N ARG A 44 -15.03 5.39 6.24
CA ARG A 44 -14.60 6.09 7.45
C ARG A 44 -15.80 6.17 8.39
N ASP A 45 -15.60 5.71 9.62
CA ASP A 45 -16.57 5.75 10.71
C ASP A 45 -15.92 6.42 11.92
N GLY A 46 -16.15 7.73 12.07
CA GLY A 46 -15.48 8.57 13.06
C GLY A 46 -13.95 8.54 12.91
N GLU A 47 -13.31 7.93 13.90
CA GLU A 47 -11.86 7.73 14.00
C GLU A 47 -11.39 6.41 13.38
N SER A 48 -12.27 5.59 12.80
CA SER A 48 -11.90 4.31 12.18
C SER A 48 -11.99 4.41 10.66
N VAL A 49 -11.03 3.81 9.96
CA VAL A 49 -11.08 3.62 8.50
C VAL A 49 -10.87 2.16 8.19
N ARG A 50 -11.77 1.59 7.38
CA ARG A 50 -11.59 0.26 6.79
C ARG A 50 -11.53 0.40 5.28
N ALA A 51 -10.48 -0.13 4.66
CA ALA A 51 -10.27 -0.05 3.22
C ALA A 51 -9.86 -1.41 2.63
N GLU A 52 -10.28 -1.67 1.40
CA GLU A 52 -9.95 -2.82 0.58
C GLU A 52 -9.30 -2.33 -0.71
N ALA A 53 -8.04 -2.65 -0.93
CA ALA A 53 -7.35 -2.47 -2.19
C ALA A 53 -7.43 -3.74 -3.03
N ARG A 54 -7.69 -3.60 -4.33
CA ARG A 54 -7.78 -4.69 -5.29
C ARG A 54 -6.71 -4.55 -6.35
N PHE A 55 -6.12 -5.67 -6.72
CA PHE A 55 -5.14 -5.78 -7.79
C PHE A 55 -5.51 -6.95 -8.70
N THR A 56 -5.30 -6.80 -10.00
CA THR A 56 -5.61 -7.80 -11.03
C THR A 56 -4.54 -7.83 -12.12
N GLY A 57 -4.31 -9.01 -12.73
CA GLY A 57 -3.34 -9.15 -13.82
C GLY A 57 -3.42 -10.53 -14.46
N GLY A 58 -3.96 -10.61 -15.68
CA GLY A 58 -4.21 -11.92 -16.32
C GLY A 58 -5.18 -12.76 -15.49
N HIS A 59 -4.72 -13.93 -15.04
CA HIS A 59 -5.47 -14.82 -14.12
C HIS A 59 -5.16 -14.57 -12.63
N ASP A 60 -4.23 -13.66 -12.34
CA ASP A 60 -3.81 -13.35 -10.98
C ASP A 60 -4.65 -12.22 -10.40
N SER A 61 -4.91 -12.30 -9.09
CA SER A 61 -5.61 -11.25 -8.36
C SER A 61 -5.19 -11.19 -6.90
N ALA A 62 -5.33 -10.02 -6.29
CA ALA A 62 -5.15 -9.85 -4.85
C ALA A 62 -6.14 -8.85 -4.27
N LYS A 63 -6.63 -9.16 -3.07
CA LYS A 63 -7.43 -8.27 -2.23
C LYS A 63 -6.68 -8.04 -0.93
N VAL A 64 -6.47 -6.77 -0.57
CA VAL A 64 -5.76 -6.37 0.65
C VAL A 64 -6.70 -5.50 1.47
N ASN A 65 -7.13 -6.00 2.62
CA ASN A 65 -7.95 -5.27 3.57
C ASN A 65 -7.05 -4.66 4.65
N ILE A 66 -7.27 -3.39 4.97
CA ILE A 66 -6.56 -2.66 6.01
C ILE A 66 -7.55 -1.90 6.89
N ALA A 67 -7.22 -1.80 8.17
CA ALA A 67 -7.92 -1.01 9.15
C ALA A 67 -6.95 -0.01 9.78
N LEU A 68 -7.41 1.23 9.93
CA LEU A 68 -6.66 2.34 10.50
C LEU A 68 -7.44 2.98 11.63
N ASN A 69 -6.73 3.50 12.62
CA ASN A 69 -7.25 4.43 13.63
C ASN A 69 -6.71 5.84 13.34
N LEU A 70 -7.62 6.82 13.26
CA LEU A 70 -7.36 8.22 13.00
C LEU A 70 -7.16 8.95 14.33
N GLY A 71 -5.91 9.02 14.76
CA GLY A 71 -5.45 9.96 15.79
C GLY A 71 -4.25 10.76 15.28
N PRO A 72 -3.66 11.63 16.11
CA PRO A 72 -2.31 12.15 15.90
C PRO A 72 -1.28 11.25 16.62
N PRO A 73 -0.50 10.40 15.91
CA PRO A 73 -0.53 10.12 14.46
C PRO A 73 -1.57 9.06 14.07
N VAL A 74 -1.87 8.97 12.77
CA VAL A 74 -2.74 7.91 12.22
C VAL A 74 -2.01 6.57 12.32
N GLN A 75 -2.71 5.52 12.75
CA GLN A 75 -2.11 4.23 13.03
C GLN A 75 -2.75 3.13 12.18
N PHE A 76 -1.91 2.23 11.66
CA PHE A 76 -2.38 0.96 11.14
C PHE A 76 -2.74 0.03 12.30
N THR A 77 -3.96 -0.52 12.32
CA THR A 77 -4.43 -1.40 13.39
C THR A 77 -4.35 -2.87 13.01
N SER A 78 -4.77 -3.20 11.80
CA SER A 78 -4.81 -4.59 11.32
C SER A 78 -5.03 -4.66 9.81
N GLY A 79 -4.80 -5.83 9.23
CA GLY A 79 -5.19 -6.11 7.87
C GLY A 79 -5.05 -7.57 7.52
N THR A 80 -5.74 -7.97 6.46
CA THR A 80 -5.71 -9.32 5.90
C THR A 80 -5.63 -9.26 4.39
N TYR A 81 -5.17 -10.33 3.76
CA TYR A 81 -5.18 -10.41 2.32
C TYR A 81 -5.58 -11.80 1.83
N VAL A 82 -6.03 -11.83 0.59
CA VAL A 82 -6.15 -13.06 -0.21
C VAL A 82 -5.55 -12.76 -1.57
N ALA A 83 -4.65 -13.61 -2.05
CA ALA A 83 -4.02 -13.50 -3.35
C ALA A 83 -4.04 -14.83 -4.09
N ILE A 84 -4.46 -14.81 -5.35
CA ILE A 84 -4.40 -15.91 -6.29
C ILE A 84 -3.30 -15.57 -7.29
N ILE A 85 -2.15 -16.23 -7.20
CA ILE A 85 -0.97 -15.95 -8.03
C ILE A 85 -0.47 -17.26 -8.66
N GLY A 86 -0.42 -17.33 -9.99
CA GLY A 86 -0.01 -18.56 -10.69
C GLY A 86 -0.87 -19.77 -10.35
N GLY A 87 -2.18 -19.55 -10.12
CA GLY A 87 -3.13 -20.59 -9.74
C GLY A 87 -3.09 -21.03 -8.27
N ARG A 88 -2.16 -20.49 -7.46
CA ARG A 88 -2.10 -20.76 -6.01
C ARG A 88 -2.80 -19.67 -5.23
N SER A 89 -3.73 -20.07 -4.37
CA SER A 89 -4.32 -19.18 -3.36
C SER A 89 -3.42 -19.09 -2.14
N THR A 90 -3.19 -17.88 -1.64
CA THR A 90 -2.51 -17.58 -0.39
C THR A 90 -3.33 -16.53 0.35
N GLU A 91 -3.42 -16.66 1.66
CA GLU A 91 -4.05 -15.68 2.52
C GLU A 91 -3.16 -15.41 3.73
N GLY A 92 -3.60 -14.50 4.60
CA GLY A 92 -2.87 -14.20 5.82
C GLY A 92 -3.04 -12.75 6.26
N THR A 93 -2.02 -12.25 6.94
CA THR A 93 -2.06 -10.94 7.62
C THR A 93 -1.28 -9.88 6.87
N VAL A 94 -1.64 -8.62 7.10
CA VAL A 94 -0.94 -7.45 6.59
C VAL A 94 -0.18 -6.80 7.74
N ALA A 95 1.09 -6.48 7.52
CA ALA A 95 1.85 -5.55 8.34
C ALA A 95 2.13 -4.27 7.55
N CYS A 96 2.28 -3.16 8.26
CA CYS A 96 2.52 -1.85 7.68
C CYS A 96 3.98 -1.44 7.91
N GLU A 97 4.74 -1.23 6.84
CA GLU A 97 6.10 -0.67 6.89
C GLU A 97 6.06 0.86 6.84
N SER A 98 5.14 1.43 6.05
CA SER A 98 4.86 2.87 6.03
C SER A 98 3.40 3.14 5.73
N LEU A 99 2.90 4.26 6.24
CA LEU A 99 1.51 4.70 6.08
C LEU A 99 1.46 6.16 5.69
N THR A 100 0.72 6.45 4.62
CA THR A 100 0.30 7.80 4.26
C THR A 100 -1.22 7.86 4.30
N PHE A 101 -1.77 8.72 5.15
CA PHE A 101 -3.20 9.00 5.18
C PHE A 101 -3.44 10.48 4.88
N LEU A 102 -4.27 10.77 3.87
CA LEU A 102 -4.68 12.12 3.52
C LEU A 102 -6.19 12.20 3.65
N GLY A 103 -6.71 12.83 4.69
CA GLY A 103 -8.15 12.89 4.92
C GLY A 103 -8.55 14.02 5.85
N GLY A 104 -8.80 15.20 5.28
CA GLY A 104 -9.45 16.30 5.98
C GLY A 104 -10.96 16.06 6.15
N GLN A 105 -11.65 16.95 6.87
CA GLN A 105 -13.10 16.84 7.13
C GLN A 105 -13.97 16.93 5.86
N ALA A 106 -13.46 17.49 4.76
CA ALA A 106 -14.24 17.79 3.56
C ALA A 106 -13.76 17.06 2.28
N SER A 107 -12.70 16.26 2.34
CA SER A 107 -12.14 15.56 1.17
C SER A 107 -12.39 14.06 1.22
N VAL A 108 -12.46 13.42 0.05
CA VAL A 108 -12.37 11.96 -0.03
C VAL A 108 -11.04 11.54 0.61
N PRO A 109 -11.04 10.66 1.64
CA PRO A 109 -9.79 10.22 2.26
C PRO A 109 -9.00 9.35 1.30
N SER A 110 -7.69 9.45 1.35
CA SER A 110 -6.75 8.63 0.59
C SER A 110 -5.81 7.87 1.51
N VAL A 111 -5.47 6.64 1.14
CA VAL A 111 -4.50 5.79 1.84
C VAL A 111 -3.42 5.33 0.87
N GLY A 112 -2.17 5.40 1.31
CA GLY A 112 -1.02 4.83 0.63
C GLY A 112 0.01 4.35 1.64
N GLY A 113 1.16 3.89 1.15
CA GLY A 113 2.25 3.38 1.97
C GLY A 113 2.83 2.08 1.42
N VAL A 114 3.59 1.40 2.29
CA VAL A 114 4.20 0.11 2.00
C VAL A 114 3.66 -0.92 3.00
N PHE A 115 3.10 -1.99 2.48
CA PHE A 115 2.45 -3.05 3.24
C PHE A 115 3.11 -4.39 2.91
N VAL A 116 3.40 -5.18 3.92
CA VAL A 116 3.94 -6.54 3.76
C VAL A 116 2.85 -7.56 4.07
N LEU A 117 2.70 -8.53 3.18
CA LEU A 117 1.71 -9.59 3.26
C LEU A 117 2.40 -10.84 3.80
N LYS A 118 1.97 -11.31 4.96
CA LYS A 118 2.52 -12.46 5.64
C LYS A 118 1.57 -13.64 5.51
N ASP A 119 2.09 -14.76 5.00
CA ASP A 119 1.33 -16.01 4.88
C ASP A 119 0.90 -16.53 6.26
N ASP A 120 0.10 -17.60 6.28
CA ASP A 120 -0.42 -18.24 7.49
C ASP A 120 0.70 -18.70 8.45
N GLY A 121 1.91 -18.92 7.94
CA GLY A 121 3.11 -19.24 8.72
C GLY A 121 3.86 -18.02 9.26
N GLY A 122 3.36 -16.81 9.01
CA GLY A 122 3.97 -15.54 9.41
C GLY A 122 5.14 -15.09 8.53
N ARG A 123 5.44 -15.82 7.46
CA ARG A 123 6.53 -15.46 6.54
C ARG A 123 6.05 -14.40 5.56
N THR A 124 6.89 -13.39 5.32
CA THR A 124 6.60 -12.36 4.32
C THR A 124 6.61 -12.94 2.92
N ALA A 125 5.44 -13.04 2.29
CA ALA A 125 5.26 -13.57 0.95
C ALA A 125 5.29 -12.45 -0.11
N TYR A 126 4.67 -11.31 0.20
CA TYR A 126 4.54 -10.21 -0.75
C TYR A 126 4.79 -8.85 -0.10
N ARG A 127 5.13 -7.87 -0.94
CA ARG A 127 5.17 -6.45 -0.59
C ARG A 127 4.31 -5.66 -1.56
N VAL A 128 3.50 -4.76 -1.04
CA VAL A 128 2.61 -3.89 -1.79
C VAL A 128 2.99 -2.44 -1.51
N THR A 129 3.34 -1.70 -2.56
CA THR A 129 3.53 -0.26 -2.50
C THR A 129 2.35 0.41 -3.18
N MET A 130 1.72 1.36 -2.47
CA MET A 130 0.63 2.17 -2.99
C MET A 130 0.95 3.65 -2.81
N PRO A 131 0.88 4.48 -3.87
CA PRO A 131 0.78 5.92 -3.67
C PRO A 131 -0.50 6.26 -2.89
N PRO A 132 -0.67 7.50 -2.36
CA PRO A 132 -1.92 7.89 -1.72
C PRO A 132 -3.12 7.74 -2.68
N THR A 133 -3.95 6.74 -2.42
CA THR A 133 -5.08 6.35 -3.28
C THR A 133 -6.41 6.74 -2.65
N PRO A 134 -7.30 7.46 -3.36
CA PRO A 134 -8.62 7.79 -2.86
C PRO A 134 -9.47 6.55 -2.54
N ILE A 135 -10.06 6.53 -1.35
CA ILE A 135 -10.96 5.48 -0.89
C ILE A 135 -12.36 5.78 -1.43
N LYS A 136 -12.84 4.95 -2.37
CA LYS A 136 -14.20 5.07 -2.90
C LYS A 136 -15.21 4.48 -1.92
N ARG A 137 -16.36 5.14 -1.75
CA ARG A 137 -17.51 4.54 -1.06
C ARG A 137 -18.08 3.44 -1.95
N ARG A 138 -18.44 2.28 -1.37
CA ARG A 138 -19.27 1.30 -2.08
C ARG A 138 -20.69 1.87 -2.19
N LEU A 139 -21.20 2.03 -3.40
CA LEU A 139 -22.60 2.38 -3.63
C LEU A 139 -23.44 1.12 -3.38
N GLY A 140 -24.29 1.11 -2.35
CA GLY A 140 -25.21 0.01 -2.04
C GLY A 140 -24.97 -0.77 -0.74
N SER A 141 -24.61 -0.09 0.35
CA SER A 141 -24.68 -0.64 1.72
C SER A 141 -26.01 -0.31 2.38
#